data_AF-A0A956MD10-F1
#
_entry.id   AF-A0A956MD10-F1
#
_cell.length_a   1.000
_cell.length_b   1.000
_cell.length_c   1.000
_cell.angle_alpha   90.00
_cell.angle_beta   90.00
_cell.angle_gamma   90.00
#
_symmetry.space_group_name_H-M   'P 1'
#
loop_
_entity.id
_entity.type
_entity.pdbx_description
1 polymer ?
#
loop_
_entity_poly.entity_id
_entity_poly.type
_entity_poly.pdbx_seq_one_letter_code
_entity_poly.pdbx_strand_id
1 'polypeptide(L)'
;MDTRLKTFQQLKKVILSLVLGLFIFSVFAGCARRGLEPRAAFYSFSYDGEKYRIRSVSSLEDEQGFNELISREFVVRDLDKDGVLDKVTLGEINLSDAQKIYEFAIDELAQQARLRHIDQQTKAYTYLNSEFNYEIKSFAADDTKYVNVFKLVELDRLATGTILVGLDNDANGTIDEIIKGAMPLAEMQKRYARIVDKGLHDRRLVVSDNRIVVK
;
A
#
# COMPACT_ATOMS: atom_id res chain seq x y z
N MET A 1 -68.66 -33.51 27.59
CA MET A 1 -67.39 -33.01 28.18
C MET A 1 -66.20 -33.10 27.20
N ASP A 2 -66.46 -33.16 25.88
CA ASP A 2 -65.47 -33.65 24.89
C ASP A 2 -65.01 -32.55 23.91
N THR A 3 -65.85 -31.55 23.65
CA THR A 3 -65.55 -30.45 22.71
C THR A 3 -64.53 -29.45 23.24
N ARG A 4 -64.56 -29.14 24.54
CA ARG A 4 -63.61 -28.20 25.17
C ARG A 4 -62.19 -28.75 25.27
N LEU A 5 -62.04 -30.07 25.39
CA LEU A 5 -60.73 -30.72 25.41
C LEU A 5 -60.08 -30.73 24.02
N LYS A 6 -60.90 -30.99 22.98
CA LYS A 6 -60.46 -30.95 21.57
C LYS A 6 -60.05 -29.55 21.11
N THR A 7 -60.80 -28.51 21.48
CA THR A 7 -60.43 -27.13 21.15
C THR A 7 -59.15 -26.69 21.85
N PHE A 8 -58.94 -27.09 23.11
CA PHE A 8 -57.70 -26.79 23.83
C PHE A 8 -56.47 -27.49 23.23
N GLN A 9 -56.62 -28.74 22.77
CA GLN A 9 -55.54 -29.46 22.08
C GLN A 9 -55.22 -28.87 20.71
N GLN A 10 -56.22 -28.41 19.95
CA GLN A 10 -55.99 -27.70 18.69
C GLN A 10 -55.27 -26.37 18.89
N LEU A 11 -55.67 -25.59 19.91
CA LEU A 11 -55.01 -24.32 20.23
C LEU A 11 -53.53 -24.51 20.61
N LYS A 12 -53.21 -25.56 21.39
CA LYS A 12 -51.82 -25.91 21.72
C LYS A 12 -50.98 -26.25 20.48
N LYS A 13 -51.54 -27.00 19.52
CA LYS A 13 -50.85 -27.32 18.28
C LYS A 13 -50.57 -26.08 17.44
N VAL A 14 -51.54 -25.16 17.35
CA VAL A 14 -51.38 -23.89 16.61
C VAL A 14 -50.31 -23.01 17.26
N ILE A 15 -50.33 -22.86 18.58
CA ILE A 15 -49.32 -22.09 19.32
C ILE A 15 -47.93 -22.70 19.14
N LEU A 16 -47.80 -24.03 19.25
CA LEU A 16 -46.52 -24.71 19.08
C LEU A 16 -45.96 -24.54 17.66
N SER A 17 -46.80 -24.63 16.63
CA SER A 17 -46.41 -24.38 15.25
C SER A 17 -45.97 -22.93 15.01
N LEU A 18 -46.66 -21.96 15.63
CA LEU A 18 -46.28 -20.54 15.56
C LEU A 18 -44.93 -20.28 16.24
N VAL A 19 -44.71 -20.83 17.44
CA VAL A 19 -43.44 -20.68 18.16
C VAL A 19 -42.30 -21.34 17.39
N LEU A 20 -42.52 -22.53 16.83
CA LEU A 20 -41.51 -23.23 16.03
C LEU A 20 -41.20 -22.46 14.73
N GLY A 21 -42.21 -21.90 14.07
CA GLY A 21 -42.04 -21.04 12.90
C GLY A 21 -41.25 -19.78 13.21
N LEU A 22 -41.53 -19.13 14.34
CA LEU A 22 -40.81 -17.93 14.79
C LEU A 22 -39.34 -18.25 15.12
N PHE A 23 -39.09 -19.40 15.75
CA PHE A 23 -37.74 -19.85 16.08
C PHE A 23 -36.93 -20.12 14.81
N ILE A 24 -37.49 -20.84 13.84
CA ILE A 24 -36.85 -21.10 12.55
C ILE A 24 -36.53 -19.79 11.82
N PHE A 25 -37.47 -18.84 11.78
CA PHE A 25 -37.24 -17.53 11.13
C PHE A 25 -36.09 -16.75 11.80
N SER A 26 -35.96 -16.81 13.13
CA SER A 26 -34.88 -16.11 13.85
C SER A 26 -33.48 -16.69 13.59
N VAL A 27 -33.37 -18.00 13.31
CA VAL A 27 -32.07 -18.63 12.98
C VAL A 27 -31.59 -18.21 11.59
N PHE A 28 -32.50 -17.96 10.63
CA PHE A 28 -32.14 -17.58 9.27
C PHE A 28 -31.96 -16.07 9.05
N ALA A 29 -32.44 -15.21 9.97
CA ALA A 29 -32.30 -13.76 9.88
C ALA A 29 -30.95 -13.21 10.41
N GLY A 30 -30.04 -14.08 10.86
CA GLY A 30 -28.89 -13.72 11.69
C GLY A 30 -27.53 -13.53 11.00
N CYS A 31 -27.46 -13.34 9.69
CA CYS A 31 -26.18 -13.02 9.01
C CYS A 31 -26.32 -11.75 8.17
N ALA A 32 -26.54 -10.62 8.84
CA ALA A 32 -26.20 -9.32 8.27
C ALA A 32 -24.68 -9.30 8.06
N ARG A 33 -24.25 -9.60 6.84
CA ARG A 33 -22.87 -9.44 6.38
C ARG A 33 -22.54 -7.96 6.55
N ARG A 34 -21.86 -7.60 7.64
CA ARG A 34 -21.31 -6.24 7.82
C ARG A 34 -20.53 -5.94 6.54
N GLY A 35 -20.96 -4.92 5.80
CA GLY A 35 -20.24 -4.47 4.62
C GLY A 35 -18.78 -4.25 5.00
N LEU A 36 -17.86 -4.82 4.22
CA LEU A 36 -16.43 -4.61 4.40
C LEU A 36 -16.12 -3.16 4.02
N GLU A 37 -16.27 -2.24 4.95
CA GLU A 37 -15.82 -0.87 4.75
C GLU A 37 -14.28 -0.82 4.82
N PRO A 38 -13.62 -0.06 3.93
CA PRO A 38 -12.18 0.15 3.99
C PRO A 38 -11.77 0.66 5.36
N ARG A 39 -10.78 0.03 6.00
CA ARG A 39 -10.20 0.57 7.24
C ARG A 39 -9.18 1.63 6.87
N ALA A 40 -9.46 2.87 7.27
CA ALA A 40 -8.52 3.98 7.18
C ALA A 40 -8.02 4.37 8.57
N ALA A 41 -6.70 4.50 8.72
CA ALA A 41 -6.07 5.06 9.90
C ALA A 41 -5.45 6.42 9.54
N PHE A 42 -5.49 7.37 10.48
CA PHE A 42 -5.02 8.73 10.23
C PHE A 42 -4.07 9.19 11.33
N TYR A 43 -3.04 9.93 10.93
CA TYR A 43 -2.11 10.64 11.82
C TYR A 43 -1.94 12.06 11.31
N SER A 44 -2.11 13.07 12.17
CA SER A 44 -1.91 14.47 11.80
C SER A 44 -0.71 15.02 12.55
N PHE A 45 0.11 15.83 11.87
CA PHE A 45 1.36 16.37 12.38
C PHE A 45 1.63 17.75 11.77
N SER A 46 2.65 18.43 12.28
CA SER A 46 3.11 19.71 11.75
C SER A 46 4.57 19.65 11.37
N TYR A 47 4.90 20.27 10.24
CA TYR A 47 6.26 20.36 9.70
C TYR A 47 6.42 21.75 9.10
N ASP A 48 7.50 22.46 9.48
CA ASP A 48 7.75 23.85 9.09
C ASP A 48 6.55 24.81 9.25
N GLY A 49 5.77 24.61 10.31
CA GLY A 49 4.59 25.45 10.64
C GLY A 49 3.31 25.09 9.89
N GLU A 50 3.38 24.23 8.88
CA GLU A 50 2.23 23.75 8.12
C GLU A 50 1.63 22.47 8.72
N LYS A 51 0.38 22.17 8.36
CA LYS A 51 -0.35 20.99 8.86
C LYS A 51 -0.48 19.92 7.78
N TYR A 52 -0.10 18.71 8.13
CA TYR A 52 -0.15 17.54 7.25
C TYR A 52 -0.89 16.39 7.91
N ARG A 53 -1.26 15.41 7.09
CA ARG A 53 -1.88 14.17 7.55
C ARG A 53 -1.37 12.98 6.76
N ILE A 54 -0.99 11.91 7.46
CA ILE A 54 -0.85 10.59 6.86
C ILE A 54 -2.18 9.84 6.96
N ARG A 55 -2.63 9.26 5.86
CA ARG A 55 -3.77 8.33 5.81
C ARG A 55 -3.30 6.98 5.29
N SER A 56 -3.40 5.94 6.11
CA SER A 56 -3.21 4.56 5.63
C SER A 56 -4.54 3.99 5.20
N VAL A 57 -4.65 3.57 3.94
CA VAL A 57 -5.82 2.90 3.36
C VAL A 57 -5.49 1.43 3.19
N SER A 58 -6.39 0.55 3.63
CA SER A 58 -6.24 -0.90 3.48
C SER A 58 -7.57 -1.53 3.05
N SER A 59 -7.50 -2.43 2.08
CA SER A 59 -8.58 -3.37 1.82
C SER A 59 -8.56 -4.48 2.88
N LEU A 60 -9.73 -4.99 3.24
CA LEU A 60 -9.85 -6.15 4.13
C LEU A 60 -9.73 -7.48 3.37
N GLU A 61 -9.87 -7.47 2.04
CA GLU A 61 -9.88 -8.66 1.19
C GLU A 61 -8.51 -8.94 0.57
N ASP A 62 -7.74 -7.89 0.28
CA ASP A 62 -6.38 -7.99 -0.26
C ASP A 62 -5.43 -7.21 0.65
N GLU A 63 -4.23 -7.73 0.92
CA GLU A 63 -3.16 -6.98 1.61
C GLU A 63 -2.70 -5.74 0.83
N GLN A 64 -3.34 -5.45 -0.31
CA GLN A 64 -3.20 -4.24 -1.08
C GLN A 64 -3.76 -3.04 -0.30
N GLY A 65 -2.97 -1.98 -0.31
CA GLY A 65 -3.31 -0.73 0.33
C GLY A 65 -2.15 0.23 0.16
N PHE A 66 -2.42 1.50 0.37
CA PHE A 66 -1.44 2.56 0.19
C PHE A 66 -1.46 3.49 1.40
N ASN A 67 -0.40 4.25 1.58
CA ASN A 67 -0.38 5.40 2.46
C ASN A 67 -0.46 6.67 1.63
N GLU A 68 -1.06 7.72 2.19
CA GLU A 68 -1.12 9.04 1.59
C GLU A 68 -0.54 10.07 2.53
N LEU A 69 0.33 10.93 2.01
CA LEU A 69 0.65 12.22 2.59
C LEU A 69 -0.32 13.27 2.04
N ILE A 70 -1.07 13.92 2.93
CA ILE A 70 -2.12 14.86 2.60
C ILE A 70 -1.78 16.23 3.19
N SER A 71 -1.76 17.26 2.34
CA SER A 71 -1.72 18.66 2.75
C SER A 71 -3.03 19.36 2.33
N ARG A 72 -3.08 20.69 2.45
CA ARG A 72 -4.19 21.48 1.89
C ARG A 72 -4.13 21.59 0.37
N GLU A 73 -2.94 21.47 -0.21
CA GLU A 73 -2.68 21.81 -1.61
C GLU A 73 -2.37 20.56 -2.45
N PHE A 74 -1.87 19.48 -1.84
CA PHE A 74 -1.46 18.29 -2.55
C PHE A 74 -1.79 16.98 -1.80
N VAL A 75 -1.81 15.89 -2.55
CA VAL A 75 -1.87 14.51 -2.04
C VAL A 75 -0.85 13.65 -2.76
N VAL A 76 0.02 12.98 -2.01
CA VAL A 76 1.05 12.07 -2.53
C VAL A 76 0.86 10.68 -1.95
N ARG A 77 1.13 9.63 -2.72
CA ARG A 77 0.92 8.23 -2.35
C ARG A 77 2.24 7.45 -2.25
N ASP A 78 2.28 6.59 -1.24
CA ASP A 78 3.17 5.45 -1.05
C ASP A 78 2.30 4.20 -1.31
N LEU A 79 2.43 3.63 -2.50
CA LEU A 79 1.54 2.63 -3.07
C LEU A 79 1.73 1.24 -2.45
N ASP A 80 2.92 0.97 -1.91
CA ASP A 80 3.28 -0.35 -1.38
C ASP A 80 3.66 -0.35 0.11
N LYS A 81 3.53 0.80 0.76
CA LYS A 81 3.77 1.05 2.19
C LYS A 81 5.23 0.82 2.59
N ASP A 82 6.17 0.98 1.68
CA ASP A 82 7.59 0.80 1.96
C ASP A 82 8.27 2.08 2.52
N GLY A 83 7.49 3.14 2.74
CA GLY A 83 7.97 4.42 3.27
C GLY A 83 8.53 5.37 2.20
N VAL A 84 8.40 5.01 0.92
CA VAL A 84 8.77 5.85 -0.22
C VAL A 84 7.50 6.33 -0.92
N LEU A 85 7.44 7.62 -1.21
CA LEU A 85 6.37 8.20 -2.02
C LEU A 85 6.63 7.95 -3.51
N ASP A 86 5.65 7.38 -4.20
CA ASP A 86 5.75 7.01 -5.61
C ASP A 86 5.10 8.03 -6.54
N LYS A 87 4.01 8.68 -6.10
CA LYS A 87 3.16 9.47 -7.00
C LYS A 87 2.41 10.61 -6.34
N VAL A 88 2.45 11.77 -6.98
CA VAL A 88 1.51 12.88 -6.72
C VAL A 88 0.16 12.59 -7.39
N THR A 89 -0.91 12.66 -6.60
CA THR A 89 -2.29 12.36 -7.06
C THR A 89 -3.20 13.59 -7.10
N LEU A 90 -2.86 14.64 -6.34
CA LEU A 90 -3.54 15.92 -6.35
C LEU A 90 -2.51 17.02 -6.10
N GLY A 91 -2.69 18.18 -6.74
CA GLY A 91 -1.84 19.34 -6.54
C GLY A 91 -0.47 19.22 -7.20
N GLU A 92 0.41 20.14 -6.82
CA GLU A 92 1.79 20.21 -7.32
C GLU A 92 2.75 20.21 -6.12
N ILE A 93 3.68 19.25 -6.12
CA ILE A 93 4.83 19.20 -5.21
C ILE A 93 5.90 18.32 -5.83
N ASN A 94 7.17 18.63 -5.60
CA ASN A 94 8.25 17.72 -5.98
C ASN A 94 8.28 16.52 -5.02
N LEU A 95 8.43 15.30 -5.55
CA LEU A 95 8.41 14.08 -4.73
C LEU A 95 9.54 14.05 -3.69
N SER A 96 10.71 14.63 -3.97
CA SER A 96 11.80 14.76 -2.98
C SER A 96 11.39 15.61 -1.78
N ASP A 97 10.70 16.73 -2.01
CA ASP A 97 10.24 17.60 -0.92
C ASP A 97 9.10 16.96 -0.13
N ALA A 98 8.17 16.30 -0.82
CA ALA A 98 7.13 15.52 -0.17
C ALA A 98 7.72 14.37 0.67
N GLN A 99 8.77 13.71 0.18
CA GLN A 99 9.45 12.61 0.86
C GLN A 99 10.05 13.06 2.19
N LYS A 100 10.67 14.25 2.26
CA LYS A 100 11.19 14.81 3.52
C LYS A 100 10.09 14.98 4.58
N ILE A 101 8.92 15.49 4.17
CA ILE A 101 7.77 15.69 5.06
C ILE A 101 7.23 14.33 5.54
N TYR A 102 7.18 13.34 4.64
CA TYR A 102 6.70 12.00 4.95
C TYR A 102 7.64 11.26 5.91
N GLU A 103 8.94 11.35 5.69
CA GLU A 103 9.98 10.77 6.55
C GLU A 103 9.93 11.33 7.96
N PHE A 104 9.76 12.65 8.10
CA PHE A 104 9.58 13.28 9.40
C PHE A 104 8.44 12.62 10.21
N ALA A 105 7.28 12.39 9.57
CA ALA A 105 6.15 11.77 10.25
C ALA A 105 6.32 10.27 10.50
N ILE A 106 7.01 9.55 9.60
CA ILE A 106 7.40 8.15 9.85
C ILE A 106 8.31 8.08 11.07
N ASP A 107 9.31 8.96 11.18
CA ASP A 107 10.23 9.02 12.31
C ASP A 107 9.50 9.34 13.62
N GLU A 108 8.58 10.31 13.62
CA GLU A 108 7.73 10.59 14.79
C GLU A 108 6.90 9.36 15.21
N LEU A 109 6.27 8.68 14.24
CA LEU A 109 5.46 7.49 14.51
C LEU A 109 6.31 6.30 14.99
N ALA A 110 7.53 6.17 14.49
CA ALA A 110 8.50 5.16 14.91
C ALA A 110 8.90 5.37 16.37
N GLN A 111 9.21 6.62 16.76
CA GLN A 111 9.52 7.00 18.14
C GLN A 111 8.35 6.73 19.10
N GLN A 112 7.11 6.83 18.61
CA GLN A 112 5.90 6.52 19.37
C GLN A 112 5.55 5.03 19.40
N ALA A 113 6.31 4.16 18.72
CA ALA A 113 6.00 2.74 18.52
C ALA A 113 4.60 2.49 17.92
N ARG A 114 4.16 3.39 17.02
CA ARG A 114 2.83 3.35 16.39
C ARG A 114 2.85 2.85 14.94
N LEU A 115 4.03 2.56 14.40
CA LEU A 115 4.18 1.94 13.10
C LEU A 115 3.95 0.44 13.18
N ARG A 116 3.15 -0.08 12.25
CA ARG A 116 3.06 -1.51 11.98
C ARG A 116 3.64 -1.75 10.60
N HIS A 117 4.72 -2.51 10.52
CA HIS A 117 5.22 -3.00 9.24
C HIS A 117 4.20 -3.98 8.65
N ILE A 118 3.90 -3.82 7.37
CA ILE A 118 3.07 -4.76 6.62
C ILE A 118 3.88 -5.09 5.38
N ASP A 119 4.40 -6.32 5.31
CA ASP A 119 5.08 -6.82 4.11
C ASP A 119 4.05 -6.99 3.00
N GLN A 120 3.89 -5.98 2.16
CA GLN A 120 3.09 -6.15 0.94
C GLN A 120 3.91 -6.91 -0.10
N GLN A 121 3.36 -8.00 -0.62
CA GLN A 121 3.97 -8.68 -1.76
C GLN A 121 3.75 -7.87 -3.05
N THR A 122 4.55 -6.84 -3.25
CA THR A 122 4.64 -6.17 -4.56
C THR A 122 5.61 -6.91 -5.48
N LYS A 123 5.28 -6.91 -6.77
CA LYS A 123 6.18 -7.46 -7.79
C LYS A 123 7.43 -6.59 -7.87
N ALA A 124 8.53 -7.10 -7.33
CA ALA A 124 9.83 -6.46 -7.38
C ALA A 124 10.85 -7.38 -8.06
N TYR A 125 11.79 -6.78 -8.80
CA TYR A 125 13.03 -7.43 -9.18
C TYR A 125 14.11 -7.03 -8.17
N THR A 126 14.60 -8.00 -7.41
CA THR A 126 15.67 -7.80 -6.44
C THR A 126 16.97 -8.44 -6.92
N TYR A 127 18.08 -7.77 -6.66
CA TYR A 127 19.42 -8.29 -6.91
C TYR A 127 20.32 -7.97 -5.72
N LEU A 128 20.88 -9.01 -5.12
CA LEU A 128 21.78 -8.90 -3.98
C LEU A 128 23.21 -9.17 -4.43
N ASN A 129 24.15 -8.32 -4.04
CA ASN A 129 25.58 -8.60 -4.10
C ASN A 129 26.23 -8.43 -2.72
N SER A 130 27.57 -8.46 -2.65
CA SER A 130 28.30 -8.36 -1.38
C SER A 130 28.18 -7.01 -0.68
N GLU A 131 27.81 -5.94 -1.39
CA GLU A 131 27.83 -4.56 -0.88
C GLU A 131 26.43 -3.95 -0.79
N PHE A 132 25.52 -4.37 -1.67
CA PHE A 132 24.25 -3.71 -1.90
C PHE A 132 23.12 -4.73 -2.16
N ASN A 133 21.94 -4.37 -1.68
CA ASN A 133 20.67 -4.90 -2.18
C ASN A 133 20.05 -3.87 -3.13
N TYR A 134 19.77 -4.31 -4.36
CA TYR A 134 19.11 -3.52 -5.39
C TYR A 134 17.68 -4.00 -5.58
N GLU A 135 16.77 -3.08 -5.80
CA GLU A 135 15.36 -3.37 -6.03
C GLU A 135 14.82 -2.44 -7.13
N ILE A 136 14.09 -3.03 -8.08
CA ILE A 136 13.26 -2.30 -9.04
C ILE A 136 11.82 -2.72 -8.83
N LYS A 137 10.93 -1.75 -8.65
CA LYS A 137 9.48 -1.94 -8.64
C LYS A 137 8.88 -1.13 -9.79
N SER A 138 7.88 -1.70 -10.46
CA SER A 138 7.14 -1.03 -11.53
C SER A 138 5.71 -0.81 -11.09
N PHE A 139 5.25 0.44 -11.15
CA PHE A 139 3.90 0.84 -10.79
C PHE A 139 3.19 1.42 -11.99
N ALA A 140 1.92 1.04 -12.20
CA ALA A 140 1.06 1.76 -13.13
C ALA A 140 0.59 3.05 -12.45
N ALA A 141 1.08 4.21 -12.92
CA ALA A 141 0.59 5.50 -12.48
C ALA A 141 -0.82 5.76 -13.00
N ASP A 142 -1.13 5.36 -14.22
CA ASP A 142 -2.46 5.32 -14.82
C ASP A 142 -2.51 4.22 -15.89
N ASP A 143 -3.62 4.10 -16.62
CA ASP A 143 -3.81 3.08 -17.67
C ASP A 143 -2.72 3.12 -18.75
N THR A 144 -2.01 4.23 -18.87
CA THR A 144 -1.06 4.49 -19.94
C THR A 144 0.35 4.79 -19.46
N LYS A 145 0.59 4.99 -18.16
CA LYS A 145 1.89 5.43 -17.63
C LYS A 145 2.41 4.48 -16.57
N TYR A 146 3.67 4.08 -16.71
CA TYR A 146 4.39 3.28 -15.72
C TYR A 146 5.52 4.10 -15.11
N VAL A 147 5.74 3.92 -13.82
CA VAL A 147 6.84 4.50 -13.06
C VAL A 147 7.68 3.35 -12.50
N ASN A 148 8.99 3.45 -12.64
CA ASN A 148 9.91 2.56 -11.97
C ASN A 148 10.54 3.25 -10.77
N VAL A 149 10.48 2.57 -9.62
CA VAL A 149 11.19 2.97 -8.40
C VAL A 149 12.43 2.08 -8.29
N PHE A 150 13.60 2.70 -8.31
CA PHE A 150 14.88 2.03 -8.12
C PHE A 150 15.41 2.33 -6.72
N LYS A 151 15.50 1.28 -5.90
CA LYS A 151 15.99 1.35 -4.52
C LYS A 151 17.32 0.61 -4.41
N LEU A 152 18.26 1.23 -3.69
CA LEU A 152 19.57 0.67 -3.36
C LEU A 152 19.77 0.78 -1.86
N VAL A 153 20.13 -0.33 -1.21
CA VAL A 153 20.40 -0.42 0.22
C VAL A 153 21.81 -0.96 0.44
N GLU A 154 22.65 -0.20 1.12
CA GLU A 154 23.99 -0.64 1.56
C GLU A 154 23.91 -1.69 2.67
N LEU A 155 24.63 -2.81 2.52
CA LEU A 155 24.60 -3.95 3.46
C LEU A 155 25.54 -3.77 4.67
N ASP A 156 26.64 -3.04 4.51
CA ASP A 156 27.72 -2.95 5.52
C ASP A 156 27.49 -1.89 6.62
N ARG A 157 26.39 -1.13 6.57
CA ARG A 157 26.06 -0.13 7.60
C ARG A 157 25.07 -0.71 8.60
N LEU A 158 25.62 -1.15 9.74
CA LEU A 158 24.90 -1.59 10.94
C LEU A 158 23.61 -0.78 11.19
N ALA A 159 22.49 -1.51 11.27
CA ALA A 159 21.15 -1.12 11.69
C ALA A 159 20.31 -0.17 10.80
N THR A 160 20.89 0.69 9.95
CA THR A 160 20.12 1.61 9.09
C THR A 160 20.83 1.84 7.76
N GLY A 161 20.96 0.78 6.94
CA GLY A 161 21.58 0.86 5.63
C GLY A 161 21.15 2.13 4.87
N THR A 162 22.09 2.86 4.28
CA THR A 162 21.76 4.06 3.52
C THR A 162 20.86 3.66 2.35
N ILE A 163 19.61 4.13 2.39
CA ILE A 163 18.62 3.88 1.34
C ILE A 163 18.73 5.02 0.34
N LEU A 164 19.09 4.67 -0.89
CA LEU A 164 19.05 5.57 -2.03
C LEU A 164 17.86 5.20 -2.90
N VAL A 165 17.09 6.19 -3.35
CA VAL A 165 15.92 5.95 -4.19
C VAL A 165 15.88 6.92 -5.36
N GLY A 166 15.80 6.37 -6.57
CA GLY A 166 15.63 7.09 -7.83
C GLY A 166 14.34 6.69 -8.54
N LEU A 167 13.78 7.63 -9.31
CA LEU A 167 12.56 7.43 -10.08
C LEU A 167 12.83 7.54 -11.57
N ASP A 168 12.28 6.59 -12.33
CA ASP A 168 12.15 6.61 -13.78
C ASP A 168 10.65 6.73 -14.11
N ASN A 169 10.19 7.95 -14.37
CA ASN A 169 8.78 8.32 -14.43
C ASN A 169 8.05 7.75 -15.64
N ASP A 170 8.78 7.32 -16.68
CA ASP A 170 8.21 6.76 -17.90
C ASP A 170 8.58 5.29 -18.10
N ALA A 171 9.21 4.68 -17.09
CA ALA A 171 9.75 3.33 -17.12
C ALA A 171 10.62 3.08 -18.36
N ASN A 172 11.37 4.08 -18.82
CA ASN A 172 12.12 4.04 -20.09
C ASN A 172 13.59 3.60 -19.91
N GLY A 173 14.00 3.32 -18.67
CA GLY A 173 15.39 2.98 -18.32
C GLY A 173 16.25 4.18 -17.92
N THR A 174 15.67 5.37 -17.76
CA THR A 174 16.35 6.60 -17.34
C THR A 174 15.78 7.12 -16.03
N ILE A 175 16.62 7.28 -15.02
CA ILE A 175 16.27 7.95 -13.76
C ILE A 175 16.15 9.45 -14.04
N ASP A 176 14.99 10.02 -13.75
CA ASP A 176 14.71 11.44 -13.87
C ASP A 176 15.08 12.20 -12.60
N GLU A 177 14.80 11.61 -11.44
CA GLU A 177 15.03 12.25 -10.14
C GLU A 177 15.47 11.28 -9.04
N ILE A 178 16.14 11.85 -8.03
CA ILE A 178 16.50 11.14 -6.80
C ILE A 178 15.65 11.71 -5.68
N ILE A 179 14.76 10.89 -5.14
CA ILE A 179 13.83 11.29 -4.09
C ILE A 179 14.36 11.01 -2.68
N LYS A 180 15.37 10.13 -2.56
CA LYS A 180 16.03 9.83 -1.29
C LYS A 180 17.53 9.59 -1.46
N GLY A 181 18.30 10.20 -0.58
CA GLY A 181 19.76 10.07 -0.55
C GLY A 181 20.52 11.15 -1.33
N ALA A 182 21.85 11.09 -1.29
CA ALA A 182 22.74 12.14 -1.82
C ALA A 182 23.64 11.66 -2.98
N MET A 183 23.33 10.52 -3.60
CA MET A 183 24.10 10.03 -4.75
C MET A 183 23.94 10.94 -5.96
N PRO A 184 24.98 11.22 -6.75
CA PRO A 184 24.82 11.96 -8.00
C PRO A 184 23.94 11.21 -9.01
N LEU A 185 23.07 11.93 -9.74
CA LEU A 185 22.16 11.35 -10.74
C LEU A 185 22.88 10.46 -11.77
N ALA A 186 24.02 10.90 -12.27
CA ALA A 186 24.81 10.12 -13.23
C ALA A 186 25.33 8.78 -12.64
N GLU A 187 25.68 8.76 -11.35
CA GLU A 187 26.09 7.53 -10.69
C GLU A 187 24.90 6.60 -10.45
N MET A 188 23.77 7.16 -9.99
CA MET A 188 22.52 6.43 -9.81
C MET A 188 22.07 5.78 -11.13
N GLN A 189 22.07 6.54 -12.23
CA GLN A 189 21.74 6.05 -13.57
C GLN A 189 22.66 4.91 -14.02
N LYS A 190 23.97 5.02 -13.77
CA LYS A 190 24.92 3.96 -14.12
C LYS A 190 24.63 2.65 -13.37
N ARG A 191 24.23 2.75 -12.10
CA ARG A 191 23.84 1.58 -11.30
C ARG A 191 22.51 1.02 -11.78
N TYR A 192 21.51 1.87 -11.99
CA TYR A 192 20.19 1.48 -12.50
C TYR A 192 20.29 0.73 -13.83
N ALA A 193 20.99 1.28 -14.82
CA ALA A 193 21.17 0.66 -16.14
C ALA A 193 21.78 -0.75 -16.03
N ARG A 194 22.78 -0.94 -15.17
CA ARG A 194 23.38 -2.27 -14.93
C ARG A 194 22.39 -3.27 -14.37
N ILE A 195 21.54 -2.84 -13.42
CA ILE A 195 20.53 -3.71 -12.81
C ILE A 195 19.40 -4.00 -13.79
N VAL A 196 19.01 -3.03 -14.62
CA VAL A 196 18.06 -3.20 -15.72
C VAL A 196 18.57 -4.24 -16.72
N ASP A 197 19.80 -4.09 -17.21
CA ASP A 197 20.42 -5.04 -18.16
C ASP A 197 20.45 -6.46 -17.57
N LYS A 198 20.81 -6.57 -16.30
CA LYS A 198 20.81 -7.85 -15.59
C LYS A 198 19.40 -8.43 -15.46
N GLY A 199 18.40 -7.63 -15.09
CA GLY A 199 17.02 -8.08 -14.95
C GLY A 199 16.38 -8.50 -16.26
N LEU A 200 16.72 -7.82 -17.36
CA LEU A 200 16.34 -8.22 -18.72
C LEU A 200 17.00 -9.54 -19.13
N HIS A 201 18.29 -9.70 -18.85
CA HIS A 201 19.01 -10.95 -19.10
C HIS A 201 18.43 -12.13 -18.31
N ASP A 202 18.12 -11.90 -17.02
CA ASP A 202 17.52 -12.88 -16.11
C ASP A 202 16.02 -13.14 -16.43
N ARG A 203 15.43 -12.42 -17.41
CA ARG A 203 14.01 -12.46 -17.80
C ARG A 203 13.04 -12.15 -16.66
N ARG A 204 13.49 -11.34 -15.70
CA ARG A 204 12.71 -10.83 -14.56
C ARG A 204 12.15 -9.43 -14.84
N LEU A 205 12.80 -8.69 -15.73
CA LEU A 205 12.27 -7.50 -16.39
C LEU A 205 11.90 -7.84 -17.84
N VAL A 206 10.95 -7.11 -18.39
CA VAL A 206 10.55 -7.22 -19.80
C VAL A 206 10.42 -5.83 -20.41
N VAL A 207 10.65 -5.74 -21.73
CA VAL A 207 10.33 -4.54 -22.50
C VAL A 207 8.93 -4.72 -23.10
N SER A 208 8.00 -3.84 -22.76
CA SER A 208 6.64 -3.78 -23.31
C SER A 208 6.33 -2.34 -23.70
N ASP A 209 5.94 -2.09 -24.94
CA ASP A 209 5.60 -0.74 -25.44
C ASP A 209 6.67 0.32 -25.13
N ASN A 210 7.94 -0.03 -25.37
CA ASN A 210 9.14 0.77 -25.03
C ASN A 210 9.32 1.07 -23.53
N ARG A 211 8.69 0.29 -22.65
CA ARG A 211 8.82 0.41 -21.19
C ARG A 211 9.44 -0.83 -20.61
N ILE A 212 10.28 -0.65 -19.61
CA ILE A 212 10.95 -1.68 -18.84
C ILE A 212 10.11 -1.92 -17.60
N VAL A 213 9.48 -3.08 -17.51
CA VAL A 213 8.59 -3.41 -16.38
C VAL A 213 8.99 -4.71 -15.72
N VAL A 214 8.81 -4.79 -14.40
CA VAL A 214 8.93 -6.03 -13.63
C VAL A 214 7.82 -7.00 -14.04
N LYS A 215 8.19 -8.25 -14.29
CA LYS A 215 7.28 -9.30 -14.76
C LYS A 215 6.33 -9.82 -13.67
#